data_AF-A0A149VG31-F1
#
_entry.id   AF-A0A149VG31-F1
#
_cell.length_a   1.000
_cell.length_b   1.000
_cell.length_c   1.000
_cell.angle_alpha   90.00
_cell.angle_beta   90.00
_cell.angle_gamma   90.00
#
_symmetry.space_group_name_H-M   'P 1'
#
loop_
_entity.id
_entity.type
_entity.pdbx_description
1 polymer ?
#
loop_
_entity_poly.entity_id
_entity_poly.type
_entity_poly.pdbx_seq_one_letter_code
_entity_poly.pdbx_strand_id
1 'polypeptide(L)'
;MHVQNFVYGDQIKIQSYTDYSSNTLTTSISGNDLLIQGTVNGNTTTLVTLKNFVTNTNGNAIPTAMYRDGYILFGEQSDTGACFLAGAMIETSKGCVAVEDIQVGDVLVAQVRGQTVSRSVIWAGRQVVVVNSALSDDMAGYPVRVCQNAIAEGVPSKDLLITPEHCLFFEGNFVPVRMLVNGSSVFYDKSITSYTYYHVETEQHSVITADNVLTESYLDTRSGLSFQQTGKVTRLYGVSRSWEKDAAAPLCVDRAVVEPLFRQLEQRAKTLCKDQPVSEMAEQTGDPDLHLVLDAGRTVRPLRYDGTHYSFMLPPHTKSVRIVSRASRPSDVIGPFVDDRRYLGVLVAKIVFVTGSQNYEITSHLQTETMEGWYGAGEEPCAWTNGNAVLPLCEHMAQGRMGILLLEVRAGGPYLLSHPKADVRLSQSA
;
A
#
# COMPACT_ATOMS: atom_id res chain seq x y z
N MET A 1 13.22 -17.77 25.94
CA MET A 1 12.53 -16.60 26.50
C MET A 1 11.05 -16.78 26.24
N HIS A 2 10.20 -16.74 27.26
CA HIS A 2 8.74 -16.83 27.09
C HIS A 2 8.19 -15.41 27.24
N VAL A 3 7.95 -14.73 26.11
CA VAL A 3 7.34 -13.39 26.12
C VAL A 3 5.82 -13.59 26.10
N GLN A 4 5.13 -13.05 27.10
CA GLN A 4 3.68 -13.10 27.21
C GLN A 4 3.12 -11.68 27.18
N ASN A 5 1.89 -11.50 26.73
CA ASN A 5 1.22 -10.20 26.56
C ASN A 5 1.90 -9.26 25.55
N PHE A 6 2.56 -9.83 24.55
CA PHE A 6 3.04 -9.06 23.40
C PHE A 6 1.82 -8.61 22.58
N VAL A 7 1.60 -7.31 22.49
CA VAL A 7 0.46 -6.71 21.79
C VAL A 7 0.92 -5.92 20.55
N TYR A 8 -0.05 -5.59 19.70
CA TYR A 8 0.14 -4.73 18.52
C TYR A 8 0.95 -3.47 18.88
N GLY A 9 2.11 -3.27 18.22
CA GLY A 9 3.00 -2.13 18.43
C GLY A 9 4.13 -2.30 19.45
N ASP A 10 4.20 -3.43 20.16
CA ASP A 10 5.34 -3.74 21.04
C ASP A 10 6.64 -3.97 20.22
N GLN A 11 7.79 -3.65 20.82
CA GLN A 11 9.11 -3.93 20.24
C GLN A 11 9.82 -5.03 21.02
N ILE A 12 10.41 -5.97 20.29
CA ILE A 12 11.44 -6.86 20.85
C ILE A 12 12.79 -6.41 20.29
N LYS A 13 13.68 -5.97 21.19
CA LYS A 13 15.08 -5.71 20.84
C LYS A 13 15.89 -6.96 21.15
N ILE A 14 16.44 -7.58 20.13
CA ILE A 14 17.28 -8.76 20.28
C ILE A 14 18.71 -8.32 20.03
N GLN A 15 19.50 -8.21 21.10
CA GLN A 15 20.91 -7.87 20.98
C GLN A 15 21.62 -8.94 20.12
N SER A 16 22.36 -8.49 19.13
CA SER A 16 23.15 -9.33 18.26
C SER A 16 24.61 -8.88 18.28
N TYR A 17 25.51 -9.84 18.47
CA TYR A 17 26.96 -9.63 18.36
C TYR A 17 27.47 -9.82 16.92
N THR A 18 26.60 -10.28 16.03
CA THR A 18 26.85 -10.35 14.59
C THR A 18 26.30 -9.09 13.93
N ASP A 19 27.11 -8.45 13.10
CA ASP A 19 26.69 -7.30 12.30
C ASP A 19 25.87 -7.77 11.09
N TYR A 20 24.61 -7.34 11.02
CA TYR A 20 23.72 -7.58 9.89
C TYR A 20 23.46 -6.31 9.07
N SER A 21 24.26 -5.25 9.24
CA SER A 21 24.12 -3.98 8.51
C SER A 21 24.15 -4.13 6.98
N SER A 22 24.88 -5.13 6.47
CA SER A 22 24.96 -5.46 5.04
C SER A 22 23.97 -6.53 4.57
N ASN A 23 23.15 -7.09 5.48
CA ASN A 23 22.34 -8.28 5.22
C ASN A 23 20.86 -7.92 5.11
N THR A 24 20.14 -8.62 4.23
CA THR A 24 18.68 -8.52 4.19
C THR A 24 18.10 -9.40 5.29
N LEU A 25 17.52 -8.76 6.30
CA LEU A 25 16.66 -9.42 7.27
C LEU A 25 15.25 -9.51 6.69
N THR A 26 14.66 -10.70 6.76
CA THR A 26 13.30 -10.97 6.30
C THR A 26 12.54 -11.73 7.36
N THR A 27 11.22 -11.64 7.34
CA THR A 27 10.34 -12.38 8.23
C THR A 27 9.44 -13.32 7.43
N SER A 28 9.14 -14.49 7.98
CA SER A 28 8.25 -15.47 7.36
C SER A 28 7.48 -16.24 8.43
N ILE A 29 6.30 -16.76 8.08
CA ILE A 29 5.48 -17.58 8.98
C ILE A 29 5.63 -19.05 8.59
N SER A 30 5.89 -19.90 9.58
CA SER A 30 5.95 -21.36 9.43
C SER A 30 5.08 -22.03 10.49
N GLY A 31 3.89 -22.48 10.10
CA GLY A 31 2.88 -22.96 11.05
C GLY A 31 2.41 -21.81 11.94
N ASN A 32 2.51 -21.98 13.27
CA ASN A 32 2.20 -20.92 14.26
C ASN A 32 3.45 -20.15 14.70
N ASP A 33 4.57 -20.26 13.99
CA ASP A 33 5.83 -19.63 14.40
C ASP A 33 6.21 -18.53 13.42
N LEU A 34 6.73 -17.42 13.95
CA LEU A 34 7.36 -16.39 13.15
C LEU A 34 8.87 -16.61 13.11
N LEU A 35 9.44 -16.62 11.91
CA LEU A 35 10.86 -16.78 11.65
C LEU A 35 11.44 -15.42 11.24
N ILE A 36 12.47 -14.96 11.94
CA ILE A 36 13.33 -13.86 11.50
C ILE A 36 14.56 -14.50 10.88
N GLN A 37 14.80 -14.20 9.61
CA GLN A 37 15.82 -14.84 8.79
C GLN A 37 16.79 -13.79 8.27
N GLY A 38 18.08 -14.10 8.32
CA GLY A 38 19.13 -13.30 7.70
C GLY A 38 19.63 -13.99 6.45
N THR A 39 19.73 -13.25 5.35
CA THR A 39 20.34 -13.75 4.12
C THR A 39 21.73 -13.15 3.96
N VAL A 40 22.73 -14.03 3.91
CA VAL A 40 24.15 -13.66 3.72
C VAL A 40 24.69 -14.48 2.56
N ASN A 41 25.23 -13.83 1.53
CA ASN A 41 25.77 -14.49 0.33
C ASN A 41 24.82 -15.50 -0.32
N GLY A 42 23.51 -15.20 -0.34
CA GLY A 42 22.47 -16.05 -0.92
C GLY A 42 21.99 -17.20 -0.01
N ASN A 43 22.61 -17.39 1.16
CA ASN A 43 22.18 -18.39 2.14
C ASN A 43 21.28 -17.73 3.19
N THR A 44 20.03 -18.16 3.25
CA THR A 44 19.06 -17.72 4.25
C THR A 44 19.15 -18.62 5.49
N THR A 45 19.43 -18.02 6.64
CA THR A 45 19.47 -18.71 7.94
C THR A 45 18.42 -18.12 8.86
N THR A 46 17.69 -18.97 9.57
CA THR A 46 16.78 -18.52 10.64
C THR A 46 17.60 -18.09 11.85
N LEU A 47 17.51 -16.80 12.20
CA LEU A 47 18.23 -16.19 13.31
C LEU A 47 17.41 -16.28 14.60
N VAL A 48 16.10 -16.05 14.50
CA VAL A 48 15.18 -16.04 15.63
C VAL A 48 13.91 -16.77 15.22
N THR A 49 13.40 -17.61 16.11
CA THR A 49 12.09 -18.23 15.99
C THR A 49 11.23 -17.79 17.17
N LEU A 50 10.13 -17.11 16.89
CA LEU A 50 9.10 -16.79 17.87
C LEU A 50 8.02 -17.85 17.78
N LYS A 51 7.91 -18.66 18.83
CA LYS A 51 6.94 -19.76 18.92
C LYS A 51 5.54 -19.24 19.24
N ASN A 52 4.52 -19.86 18.64
CA ASN A 52 3.10 -19.53 18.88
C ASN A 52 2.77 -18.05 18.61
N PHE A 53 3.32 -17.49 17.54
CA PHE A 53 2.97 -16.18 17.03
C PHE A 53 1.54 -16.21 16.46
N VAL A 54 0.64 -15.44 17.07
CA VAL A 54 -0.76 -15.31 16.65
C VAL A 54 -0.92 -13.99 15.91
N THR A 55 -1.23 -14.03 14.62
CA THR A 55 -1.63 -12.85 13.84
C THR A 55 -3.14 -12.64 13.96
N ASN A 56 -3.58 -11.43 14.34
CA ASN A 56 -5.02 -11.10 14.42
C ASN A 56 -5.63 -10.66 13.08
N THR A 57 -4.94 -10.90 11.96
CA THR A 57 -5.38 -10.44 10.64
C THR A 57 -5.73 -11.60 9.72
N ASN A 58 -6.73 -11.39 8.87
CA ASN A 58 -6.95 -12.14 7.63
C ASN A 58 -5.75 -11.95 6.65
N GLY A 59 -4.59 -12.50 7.00
CA GLY A 59 -3.59 -12.98 6.05
C GLY A 59 -2.39 -12.11 5.65
N ASN A 60 -2.30 -10.80 5.91
CA ASN A 60 -1.32 -9.97 5.17
C ASN A 60 -0.31 -9.10 5.94
N ALA A 61 -0.35 -8.99 7.27
CA ALA A 61 0.66 -8.21 8.01
C ALA A 61 1.73 -9.12 8.65
N ILE A 62 2.82 -9.40 7.92
CA ILE A 62 4.01 -10.01 8.53
C ILE A 62 4.86 -8.86 9.09
N PRO A 63 5.14 -8.83 10.40
CA PRO A 63 6.00 -7.80 11.00
C PRO A 63 7.39 -7.81 10.37
N THR A 64 8.00 -6.65 10.19
CA THR A 64 9.35 -6.50 9.63
C THR A 64 10.42 -6.63 10.70
N ALA A 65 11.61 -7.06 10.25
CA ALA A 65 12.80 -7.10 11.07
C ALA A 65 13.92 -6.28 10.40
N MET A 66 14.65 -5.49 11.18
CA MET A 66 15.87 -4.83 10.70
C MET A 66 16.97 -4.86 11.77
N TYR A 67 18.20 -4.61 11.36
CA TYR A 67 19.34 -4.53 12.27
C TYR A 67 19.81 -3.09 12.40
N ARG A 68 19.89 -2.60 13.63
CA ARG A 68 20.37 -1.25 13.94
C ARG A 68 21.05 -1.22 15.29
N ASP A 69 22.22 -0.57 15.35
CA ASP A 69 22.99 -0.29 16.58
C ASP A 69 23.24 -1.54 17.47
N GLY A 70 23.51 -2.70 16.86
CA GLY A 70 23.74 -3.95 17.60
C GLY A 70 22.47 -4.71 17.99
N TYR A 71 21.29 -4.29 17.52
CA TYR A 71 20.02 -4.93 17.82
C TYR A 71 19.28 -5.31 16.55
N ILE A 72 18.67 -6.50 16.56
CA ILE A 72 17.56 -6.82 15.66
C ILE A 72 16.30 -6.17 16.26
N LEU A 73 15.75 -5.22 15.52
CA LEU A 73 14.49 -4.55 15.80
C LEU A 73 13.36 -5.29 15.10
N PHE A 74 12.28 -5.46 15.83
CA PHE A 74 11.07 -6.17 15.41
C PHE A 74 9.87 -5.25 15.61
N GLY A 75 9.03 -5.10 14.58
CA GLY A 75 7.82 -4.28 14.62
C GLY A 75 6.94 -4.50 13.39
N GLU A 76 5.74 -3.94 13.36
CA GLU A 76 4.85 -4.11 12.21
C GLU A 76 5.23 -3.27 11.00
N GLN A 77 4.88 -3.76 9.81
CA GLN A 77 4.66 -2.89 8.66
C GLN A 77 3.49 -1.97 8.97
N SER A 78 3.62 -0.68 8.65
CA SER A 78 2.56 0.29 8.85
C SER A 78 1.32 -0.14 8.05
N ASP A 79 0.40 -0.85 8.68
CA ASP A 79 -0.95 -0.93 8.16
C ASP A 79 -1.57 0.44 8.47
N THR A 80 -1.49 1.33 7.49
CA THR A 80 -2.57 2.22 6.99
C THR A 80 -3.37 3.09 7.98
N GLY A 81 -2.79 3.52 9.10
CA GLY A 81 -3.44 4.46 10.02
C GLY A 81 -3.05 5.92 9.74
N ALA A 82 -3.97 6.86 10.00
CA ALA A 82 -3.68 8.29 10.02
C ALA A 82 -2.90 8.68 11.28
N CYS A 83 -1.60 8.93 11.16
CA CYS A 83 -0.72 9.21 12.30
C CYS A 83 0.16 10.44 12.10
N PHE A 84 0.51 11.10 13.20
CA PHE A 84 1.53 12.14 13.27
C PHE A 84 2.87 11.56 13.70
N LEU A 85 3.98 12.15 13.26
CA LEU A 85 5.27 11.90 13.89
C LEU A 85 5.51 12.88 15.04
N ALA A 86 6.47 12.55 15.90
CA ALA A 86 6.88 13.40 17.03
C ALA A 86 7.18 14.85 16.57
N GLY A 87 6.77 15.80 17.39
CA GLY A 87 6.96 17.22 17.17
C GLY A 87 5.82 17.90 16.42
N ALA A 88 4.84 17.20 15.83
CA ALA A 88 3.67 17.86 15.24
C ALA A 88 2.92 18.67 16.30
N MET A 89 2.63 19.95 16.05
CA MET A 89 1.98 20.82 17.05
C MET A 89 0.47 20.88 16.82
N ILE A 90 -0.29 20.29 17.72
CA ILE A 90 -1.75 20.22 17.68
C ILE A 90 -2.36 21.44 18.39
N GLU A 91 -3.32 22.10 17.75
CA GLU A 91 -4.04 23.23 18.34
C GLU A 91 -4.99 22.77 19.45
N THR A 92 -4.78 23.27 20.66
CA THR A 92 -5.62 23.00 21.83
C THR A 92 -6.22 24.30 22.37
N SER A 93 -7.25 24.17 23.21
CA SER A 93 -7.86 25.31 23.93
C SER A 93 -6.87 26.11 24.80
N LYS A 94 -5.67 25.58 25.06
CA LYS A 94 -4.61 26.22 25.87
C LYS A 94 -3.41 26.66 25.02
N GLY A 95 -3.50 26.61 23.69
CA GLY A 95 -2.39 26.83 22.75
C GLY A 95 -1.92 25.54 22.09
N CYS A 96 -0.89 25.62 21.27
CA CYS A 96 -0.38 24.45 20.55
C CYS A 96 0.43 23.53 21.47
N VAL A 97 0.14 22.23 21.43
CA VAL A 97 0.81 21.18 22.23
C VAL A 97 1.41 20.15 21.28
N ALA A 98 2.60 19.66 21.57
CA ALA A 98 3.24 18.62 20.77
C ALA A 98 2.42 17.32 20.84
N VAL A 99 2.25 16.62 19.71
CA VAL A 99 1.38 15.44 19.63
C VAL A 99 1.77 14.34 20.60
N GLU A 100 3.07 14.20 20.90
CA GLU A 100 3.59 13.24 21.88
C GLU A 100 3.21 13.55 23.34
N ASP A 101 2.80 14.79 23.61
CA ASP A 101 2.42 15.27 24.95
C ASP A 101 0.90 15.33 25.15
N ILE A 102 0.11 15.09 24.09
CA ILE A 102 -1.35 15.06 24.17
C ILE A 102 -1.82 13.88 25.02
N GLN A 103 -2.72 14.14 25.96
CA GLN A 103 -3.27 13.14 26.87
C GLN A 103 -4.80 13.07 26.78
N VAL A 104 -5.35 11.94 27.22
CA VAL A 104 -6.80 11.78 27.39
C VAL A 104 -7.33 12.86 28.35
N GLY A 105 -8.41 13.53 27.94
CA GLY A 105 -8.99 14.66 28.66
C GLY A 105 -8.49 16.03 28.21
N ASP A 106 -7.44 16.10 27.39
CA ASP A 106 -7.09 17.35 26.71
C ASP A 106 -8.21 17.78 25.76
N VAL A 107 -8.30 19.08 25.51
CA VAL A 107 -9.36 19.68 24.71
C VAL A 107 -8.74 20.32 23.47
N LEU A 108 -8.95 19.67 22.33
CA LEU A 108 -8.50 20.15 21.02
C LEU A 108 -9.47 21.18 20.45
N VAL A 109 -8.90 22.06 19.64
CA VAL A 109 -9.69 22.94 18.77
C VAL A 109 -9.99 22.16 17.49
N ALA A 110 -11.26 21.97 17.20
CA ALA A 110 -11.74 21.29 16.01
C ALA A 110 -12.62 22.21 15.15
N GLN A 111 -12.71 21.89 13.86
CA GLN A 111 -13.60 22.55 12.92
C GLN A 111 -14.77 21.63 12.56
N VAL A 112 -16.00 22.12 12.73
CA VAL A 112 -17.22 21.41 12.33
C VAL A 112 -18.09 22.38 11.56
N ARG A 113 -18.32 22.09 10.26
CA ARG A 113 -19.12 22.94 9.37
C ARG A 113 -18.67 24.41 9.36
N GLY A 114 -17.36 24.62 9.39
CA GLY A 114 -16.74 25.96 9.39
C GLY A 114 -16.82 26.70 10.74
N GLN A 115 -17.24 26.04 11.81
CA GLN A 115 -17.25 26.60 13.16
C GLN A 115 -16.20 25.93 14.03
N THR A 116 -15.49 26.75 14.79
CA THR A 116 -14.57 26.29 15.83
C THR A 116 -15.33 25.70 17.00
N VAL A 117 -15.07 24.44 17.33
CA VAL A 117 -15.66 23.72 18.45
C VAL A 117 -14.58 23.03 19.28
N SER A 118 -14.83 22.87 20.57
CA SER A 118 -13.94 22.12 21.46
C SER A 118 -14.26 20.63 21.41
N ARG A 119 -13.24 19.79 21.32
CA ARG A 119 -13.37 18.32 21.33
C ARG A 119 -12.44 17.70 22.36
N SER A 120 -12.98 16.87 23.23
CA SER A 120 -12.17 16.16 24.21
C SER A 120 -11.44 15.01 23.55
N VAL A 121 -10.15 14.85 23.87
CA VAL A 121 -9.36 13.67 23.51
C VAL A 121 -9.85 12.52 24.36
N ILE A 122 -10.38 11.48 23.72
CA ILE A 122 -10.82 10.25 24.39
C ILE A 122 -9.76 9.17 24.36
N TRP A 123 -8.82 9.28 23.42
CA TRP A 123 -7.73 8.34 23.29
C TRP A 123 -6.51 9.01 22.62
N ALA A 124 -5.34 8.69 23.14
CA ALA A 124 -4.06 9.03 22.54
C ALA A 124 -3.16 7.80 22.63
N GLY A 125 -2.54 7.43 21.52
CA GLY A 125 -1.71 6.24 21.42
C GLY A 125 -0.49 6.48 20.57
N ARG A 126 0.50 5.61 20.73
CA ARG A 126 1.73 5.69 19.94
C ARG A 126 2.23 4.31 19.58
N GLN A 127 2.97 4.24 18.48
CA GLN A 127 3.60 3.01 18.03
C GLN A 127 4.84 3.31 17.19
N VAL A 128 5.78 2.38 17.15
CA VAL A 128 7.00 2.53 16.36
C VAL A 128 6.85 1.81 15.03
N VAL A 129 7.27 2.47 13.96
CA VAL A 129 7.35 1.93 12.60
C VAL A 129 8.80 1.78 12.20
N VAL A 130 9.02 0.74 11.43
CA VAL A 130 10.30 0.36 10.85
C VAL A 130 10.11 0.23 9.35
N VAL A 131 10.84 1.03 8.58
CA VAL A 131 10.71 1.08 7.11
C VAL A 131 11.19 -0.23 6.48
N ASN A 132 10.45 -0.71 5.47
CA ASN A 132 10.85 -1.78 4.57
C ASN A 132 11.16 -1.24 3.17
N SER A 133 12.44 -0.91 2.93
CA SER A 133 12.90 -0.35 1.66
C SER A 133 12.83 -1.33 0.46
N ALA A 134 12.43 -2.59 0.67
CA ALA A 134 12.19 -3.54 -0.41
C ALA A 134 10.81 -3.36 -1.08
N LEU A 135 9.91 -2.60 -0.46
CA LEU A 135 8.60 -2.27 -1.02
C LEU A 135 8.63 -0.92 -1.74
N SER A 136 7.57 -0.64 -2.50
CA SER A 136 7.34 0.68 -3.08
C SER A 136 7.22 1.74 -1.98
N ASP A 137 7.56 2.99 -2.28
CA ASP A 137 7.65 4.05 -1.26
C ASP A 137 6.36 4.21 -0.42
N ASP A 138 5.20 4.06 -1.07
CA ASP A 138 3.87 4.13 -0.44
C ASP A 138 3.56 2.95 0.50
N MET A 139 4.28 1.82 0.34
CA MET A 139 4.12 0.59 1.13
C MET A 139 5.31 0.33 2.04
N ALA A 140 6.43 1.02 1.84
CA ALA A 140 7.66 0.85 2.61
C ALA A 140 7.54 1.41 4.03
N GLY A 141 6.49 2.18 4.33
CA GLY A 141 6.30 2.82 5.62
C GLY A 141 7.16 4.06 5.81
N TYR A 142 7.62 4.72 4.74
CA TYR A 142 8.23 6.04 4.85
C TYR A 142 7.19 7.07 5.31
N PRO A 143 7.54 8.01 6.20
CA PRO A 143 6.67 9.13 6.49
C PRO A 143 6.65 10.08 5.28
N VAL A 144 5.53 10.78 5.11
CA VAL A 144 5.41 11.89 4.17
C VAL A 144 5.76 13.18 4.91
N ARG A 145 6.74 13.90 4.38
CA ARG A 145 7.09 15.26 4.79
C ARG A 145 6.30 16.24 3.94
N VAL A 146 5.53 17.08 4.60
CA VAL A 146 4.90 18.28 4.04
C VAL A 146 5.75 19.45 4.49
N CYS A 147 6.53 20.03 3.57
CA CYS A 147 7.46 21.11 3.89
C CYS A 147 6.73 22.34 4.40
N GLN A 148 7.40 23.16 5.21
CA GLN A 148 6.92 24.48 5.57
C GLN A 148 6.46 25.26 4.32
N ASN A 149 5.31 25.94 4.43
CA ASN A 149 4.69 26.70 3.35
C ASN A 149 4.21 25.89 2.13
N ALA A 150 4.26 24.55 2.14
CA ALA A 150 3.96 23.74 0.96
C ALA A 150 2.53 23.89 0.44
N ILE A 151 1.57 24.16 1.33
CA ILE A 151 0.13 24.28 1.00
C ILE A 151 -0.24 25.73 0.73
N ALA A 152 0.07 26.61 1.67
CA ALA A 152 -0.13 28.06 1.57
C ALA A 152 0.97 28.79 2.36
N GLU A 153 1.00 30.12 2.32
CA GLU A 153 1.94 30.88 3.15
C GLU A 153 1.66 30.62 4.64
N GLY A 154 2.67 30.18 5.38
CA GLY A 154 2.53 29.76 6.78
C GLY A 154 1.79 28.44 6.99
N VAL A 155 1.54 27.66 5.93
CA VAL A 155 0.82 26.37 5.98
C VAL A 155 1.55 25.31 5.16
N PRO A 156 2.13 24.27 5.80
CA PRO A 156 2.42 24.17 7.23
C PRO A 156 3.27 25.34 7.78
N SER A 157 3.16 25.63 9.07
CA SER A 157 3.98 26.64 9.77
C SER A 157 5.44 26.23 9.99
N LYS A 158 5.70 24.93 9.94
CA LYS A 158 6.99 24.25 9.89
C LYS A 158 6.80 22.90 9.19
N ASP A 159 7.88 22.20 8.84
CA ASP A 159 7.76 20.86 8.28
C ASP A 159 6.88 19.95 9.15
N LEU A 160 5.85 19.38 8.54
CA LEU A 160 4.93 18.43 9.15
C LEU A 160 5.24 17.02 8.62
N LEU A 161 5.44 16.08 9.54
CA LEU A 161 5.68 14.68 9.22
C LEU A 161 4.47 13.83 9.63
N ILE A 162 3.90 13.13 8.67
CA ILE A 162 2.68 12.32 8.83
C ILE A 162 2.81 11.01 8.03
N THR A 163 1.99 10.02 8.36
CA THR A 163 1.95 8.76 7.60
C THR A 163 1.24 8.92 6.25
N PRO A 164 1.50 8.04 5.25
CA PRO A 164 0.98 8.21 3.89
C PRO A 164 -0.55 8.23 3.76
N GLU A 165 -1.25 7.54 4.66
CA GLU A 165 -2.72 7.46 4.70
C GLU A 165 -3.35 8.59 5.53
N HIS A 166 -2.55 9.44 6.19
CA HIS A 166 -3.08 10.58 6.95
C HIS A 166 -3.72 11.60 6.01
N CYS A 167 -4.97 11.96 6.28
CA CYS A 167 -5.74 12.86 5.45
C CYS A 167 -5.61 14.31 5.88
N LEU A 168 -5.24 15.14 4.92
CA LEU A 168 -5.34 16.60 5.02
C LEU A 168 -6.73 17.04 4.58
N PHE A 169 -7.23 18.12 5.16
CA PHE A 169 -8.58 18.61 4.89
C PHE A 169 -8.58 19.76 3.87
N PHE A 170 -9.19 19.52 2.71
CA PHE A 170 -9.31 20.47 1.60
C PHE A 170 -10.75 20.59 1.16
N GLU A 171 -11.28 21.82 1.13
CA GLU A 171 -12.58 22.13 0.50
C GLU A 171 -13.73 21.22 0.95
N GLY A 172 -13.77 20.82 2.23
CA GLY A 172 -14.80 19.95 2.77
C GLY A 172 -14.51 18.44 2.66
N ASN A 173 -13.35 18.05 2.15
CA ASN A 173 -12.95 16.67 1.95
C ASN A 173 -11.66 16.32 2.69
N PHE A 174 -11.56 15.08 3.13
CA PHE A 174 -10.31 14.50 3.59
C PHE A 174 -9.59 13.84 2.40
N VAL A 175 -8.36 14.26 2.14
CA VAL A 175 -7.52 13.76 1.03
C VAL A 175 -6.25 13.14 1.61
N PRO A 176 -5.98 11.84 1.37
CA PRO A 176 -4.76 11.21 1.86
C PRO A 176 -3.50 11.88 1.32
N VAL A 177 -2.54 12.18 2.20
CA VAL A 177 -1.34 12.93 1.82
C VAL A 177 -0.49 12.23 0.76
N ARG A 178 -0.49 10.87 0.68
CA ARG A 178 0.21 10.14 -0.39
C ARG A 178 -0.21 10.61 -1.78
N MET A 179 -1.46 11.01 -1.95
CA MET A 179 -2.01 11.40 -3.24
C MET A 179 -1.57 12.81 -3.67
N LEU A 180 -0.95 13.54 -2.73
CA LEU A 180 -0.44 14.89 -2.90
C LEU A 180 1.09 14.92 -3.01
N VAL A 181 1.77 13.77 -3.01
CA VAL A 181 3.24 13.65 -3.07
C VAL A 181 3.78 14.09 -4.42
N ASN A 182 4.28 15.32 -4.49
CA ASN A 182 4.83 15.92 -5.71
C ASN A 182 6.36 15.77 -5.83
N GLY A 183 6.99 15.05 -4.91
CA GLY A 183 8.43 14.77 -4.92
C GLY A 183 9.32 15.98 -4.57
N SER A 184 8.72 17.11 -4.19
CA SER A 184 9.43 18.37 -3.94
C SER A 184 9.05 19.00 -2.60
N SER A 185 7.89 19.64 -2.52
CA SER A 185 7.36 20.23 -1.28
C SER A 185 6.53 19.25 -0.44
N VAL A 186 6.08 18.14 -1.04
CA VAL A 186 5.42 17.02 -0.38
C VAL A 186 6.06 15.73 -0.89
N PHE A 187 6.77 15.00 -0.03
CA PHE A 187 7.54 13.83 -0.45
C PHE A 187 7.71 12.78 0.65
N TYR A 188 7.93 11.53 0.25
CA TYR A 188 8.35 10.47 1.17
C TYR A 188 9.77 10.74 1.67
N ASP A 189 9.93 10.94 2.98
CA ASP A 189 11.23 11.22 3.57
C ASP A 189 12.02 9.93 3.80
N LYS A 190 12.81 9.55 2.79
CA LYS A 190 13.64 8.34 2.80
C LYS A 190 14.82 8.40 3.76
N SER A 191 15.11 9.56 4.36
CA SER A 191 16.14 9.67 5.39
C SER A 191 15.67 9.09 6.74
N ILE A 192 14.35 8.95 6.93
CA ILE A 192 13.75 8.41 8.14
C ILE A 192 13.42 6.93 7.93
N THR A 193 14.22 6.05 8.53
CA THR A 193 14.06 4.58 8.40
C THR A 193 13.36 3.92 9.58
N SER A 194 13.12 4.67 10.67
CA SER A 194 12.31 4.25 11.81
C SER A 194 11.80 5.47 12.57
N TYR A 195 10.56 5.45 13.05
CA TYR A 195 9.98 6.57 13.79
C TYR A 195 8.86 6.10 14.73
N THR A 196 8.60 6.89 15.78
CA THR A 196 7.39 6.75 16.58
C THR A 196 6.31 7.64 15.98
N TYR A 197 5.14 7.07 15.72
CA TYR A 197 3.96 7.83 15.36
C TYR A 197 2.97 7.90 16.52
N TYR A 198 2.11 8.89 16.47
CA TYR A 198 1.10 9.21 17.47
C TYR A 198 -0.27 9.34 16.81
N HIS A 199 -1.27 8.82 17.50
CA HIS A 199 -2.68 8.98 17.18
C HIS A 199 -3.36 9.79 18.26
N VAL A 200 -4.31 10.63 17.84
CA VAL A 200 -5.16 11.40 18.73
C VAL A 200 -6.60 11.24 18.28
N GLU A 201 -7.41 10.54 19.06
CA GLU A 201 -8.85 10.34 18.83
C GLU A 201 -9.66 11.26 19.74
N THR A 202 -10.60 11.96 19.13
CA THR A 202 -11.58 12.79 19.84
C THR A 202 -12.93 12.08 19.96
N GLU A 203 -13.81 12.58 20.83
CA GLU A 203 -15.16 12.02 21.07
C GLU A 203 -15.91 11.68 19.77
N GLN A 204 -15.77 12.54 18.76
CA GLN A 204 -16.19 12.32 17.37
C GLN A 204 -14.99 12.50 16.46
N HIS A 205 -14.97 11.81 15.31
CA HIS A 205 -14.01 12.14 14.25
C HIS A 205 -14.12 13.63 13.93
N SER A 206 -13.00 14.32 13.82
CA SER A 206 -12.94 15.78 13.77
C SER A 206 -11.87 16.25 12.79
N VAL A 207 -12.13 17.40 12.18
CA VAL A 207 -11.07 18.19 11.54
C VAL A 207 -10.35 18.97 12.64
N ILE A 208 -9.06 18.75 12.81
CA ILE A 208 -8.20 19.42 13.79
C ILE A 208 -7.10 20.22 13.08
N THR A 209 -6.41 21.09 13.80
CA THR A 209 -5.27 21.85 13.25
C THR A 209 -3.95 21.28 13.77
N ALA A 210 -3.04 20.91 12.87
CA ALA A 210 -1.67 20.51 13.16
C ALA A 210 -0.69 21.37 12.37
N ASP A 211 0.20 22.11 13.04
CA ASP A 211 1.17 23.01 12.39
C ASP A 211 0.52 23.95 11.33
N ASN A 212 -0.64 24.53 11.68
CA ASN A 212 -1.52 25.35 10.83
C ASN A 212 -2.21 24.61 9.66
N VAL A 213 -2.06 23.30 9.56
CA VAL A 213 -2.74 22.47 8.55
C VAL A 213 -4.02 21.89 9.12
N LEU A 214 -5.14 22.04 8.42
CA LEU A 214 -6.36 21.31 8.74
C LEU A 214 -6.20 19.84 8.34
N THR A 215 -6.44 18.95 9.28
CA THR A 215 -6.15 17.51 9.14
C THR A 215 -7.13 16.69 9.95
N GLU A 216 -7.11 15.37 9.80
CA GLU A 216 -7.98 14.49 10.56
C GLU A 216 -7.48 14.18 11.99
N SER A 217 -8.41 14.03 12.93
CA SER A 217 -8.18 13.23 14.13
C SER A 217 -8.19 11.74 13.78
N TYR A 218 -7.74 10.85 14.67
CA TYR A 218 -7.85 9.42 14.42
C TYR A 218 -9.32 8.95 14.39
N LEU A 219 -9.68 8.16 13.36
CA LEU A 219 -10.93 7.41 13.30
C LEU A 219 -10.62 5.91 13.44
N ASP A 220 -11.11 5.31 14.53
CA ASP A 220 -10.98 3.87 14.74
C ASP A 220 -11.96 3.07 13.87
N THR A 221 -11.63 2.93 12.58
CA THR A 221 -12.36 2.07 11.64
C THR A 221 -12.02 0.59 11.81
N ARG A 222 -11.18 0.22 12.79
CA ARG A 222 -10.61 -1.12 12.90
C ARG A 222 -11.33 -1.92 13.98
N SER A 223 -11.88 -3.07 13.59
CA SER A 223 -12.35 -4.07 14.54
C SER A 223 -11.16 -4.78 15.22
N GLY A 224 -10.70 -4.27 16.37
CA GLY A 224 -10.01 -5.10 17.37
C GLY A 224 -8.47 -5.05 17.43
N LEU A 225 -7.83 -3.90 17.21
CA LEU A 225 -6.39 -3.74 17.49
C LEU A 225 -6.15 -3.09 18.86
N SER A 226 -5.24 -3.67 19.65
CA SER A 226 -4.88 -3.19 20.99
C SER A 226 -3.62 -2.33 20.94
N PHE A 227 -3.77 -1.01 21.07
CA PHE A 227 -2.64 -0.07 21.16
C PHE A 227 -2.12 0.06 22.60
N GLN A 228 -0.85 0.43 22.76
CA GLN A 228 -0.32 0.89 24.05
C GLN A 228 -0.89 2.27 24.40
N GLN A 229 -1.70 2.33 25.46
CA GLN A 229 -2.20 3.57 26.06
C GLN A 229 -1.30 3.99 27.23
N THR A 230 -0.90 5.25 27.26
CA THR A 230 -0.30 5.87 28.46
C THR A 230 -1.39 6.18 29.49
N GLY A 231 -1.66 5.24 30.40
CA GLY A 231 -2.61 5.45 31.52
C GLY A 231 -3.26 4.17 32.06
N LYS A 232 -3.87 4.28 33.25
CA LYS A 232 -4.41 3.14 34.05
C LYS A 232 -5.79 2.61 33.59
N VAL A 233 -6.24 2.93 32.38
CA VAL A 233 -7.61 2.60 31.92
C VAL A 233 -7.53 1.77 30.64
N THR A 234 -7.84 0.47 30.72
CA THR A 234 -7.99 -0.41 29.56
C THR A 234 -9.39 -0.22 28.95
N ARG A 235 -9.50 0.16 27.67
CA ARG A 235 -10.78 0.23 26.96
C ARG A 235 -11.25 -1.20 26.65
N LEU A 236 -12.32 -1.63 27.32
CA LEU A 236 -13.08 -2.83 26.96
C LEU A 236 -13.96 -2.48 25.74
N TYR A 237 -13.60 -3.03 24.57
CA TYR A 237 -14.42 -3.14 23.35
C TYR A 237 -15.12 -1.86 22.86
N GLY A 238 -14.42 -1.06 22.02
CA GLY A 238 -15.05 -0.03 21.20
C GLY A 238 -15.84 -0.63 20.04
N VAL A 239 -17.01 -0.08 19.74
CA VAL A 239 -17.78 -0.40 18.52
C VAL A 239 -16.95 0.06 17.31
N SER A 240 -16.67 -0.86 16.37
CA SER A 240 -15.99 -0.54 15.11
C SER A 240 -16.72 0.60 14.40
N ARG A 241 -16.03 1.72 14.14
CA ARG A 241 -16.57 2.85 13.36
C ARG A 241 -16.41 2.59 11.87
N SER A 242 -17.11 3.36 11.06
CA SER A 242 -17.02 3.34 9.60
C SER A 242 -16.91 4.75 9.07
N TRP A 243 -16.15 4.95 7.99
CA TRP A 243 -15.98 6.30 7.43
C TRP A 243 -17.33 6.88 7.00
N GLU A 244 -18.20 6.06 6.43
CA GLU A 244 -19.51 6.43 5.90
C GLU A 244 -20.45 7.01 6.95
N LYS A 245 -20.30 6.59 8.22
CA LYS A 245 -21.20 6.98 9.31
C LYS A 245 -20.57 7.96 10.29
N ASP A 246 -19.27 7.81 10.55
CA ASP A 246 -18.63 8.40 11.72
C ASP A 246 -17.63 9.51 11.36
N ALA A 247 -17.27 9.67 10.08
CA ALA A 247 -16.27 10.65 9.68
C ALA A 247 -16.81 12.09 9.71
N ALA A 248 -15.97 13.05 10.13
CA ALA A 248 -16.29 14.48 10.09
C ALA A 248 -16.52 15.03 8.68
N ALA A 249 -15.95 14.38 7.67
CA ALA A 249 -16.02 14.76 6.27
C ALA A 249 -15.82 13.54 5.37
N PRO A 250 -16.28 13.59 4.10
CA PRO A 250 -16.05 12.52 3.14
C PRO A 250 -14.55 12.32 2.84
N LEU A 251 -14.15 11.07 2.67
CA LEU A 251 -12.86 10.71 2.10
C LEU A 251 -12.95 10.96 0.60
N CYS A 252 -11.99 11.69 0.03
CA CYS A 252 -11.94 11.98 -1.38
C CYS A 252 -10.64 11.43 -1.99
N VAL A 253 -10.82 10.38 -2.78
CA VAL A 253 -9.78 9.76 -3.61
C VAL A 253 -10.09 9.88 -5.10
N ASP A 254 -11.13 10.64 -5.46
CA ASP A 254 -11.51 10.87 -6.84
C ASP A 254 -10.48 11.77 -7.53
N ARG A 255 -9.86 11.25 -8.59
CA ARG A 255 -8.90 11.97 -9.42
C ARG A 255 -9.41 13.34 -9.86
N ALA A 256 -10.70 13.47 -10.18
CA ALA A 256 -11.27 14.74 -10.65
C ALA A 256 -11.15 15.86 -9.61
N VAL A 257 -11.06 15.52 -8.33
CA VAL A 257 -10.89 16.45 -7.21
C VAL A 257 -9.42 16.53 -6.79
N VAL A 258 -8.73 15.39 -6.70
CA VAL A 258 -7.37 15.32 -6.15
C VAL A 258 -6.30 15.81 -7.13
N GLU A 259 -6.46 15.56 -8.44
CA GLU A 259 -5.47 16.01 -9.43
C GLU A 259 -5.34 17.55 -9.47
N PRO A 260 -6.42 18.35 -9.49
CA PRO A 260 -6.30 19.81 -9.37
C PRO A 260 -5.54 20.27 -8.12
N LEU A 261 -5.80 19.67 -6.94
CA LEU A 261 -5.09 20.00 -5.70
C LEU A 261 -3.60 19.68 -5.82
N PHE A 262 -3.27 18.49 -6.32
CA PHE A 262 -1.89 18.08 -6.60
C PHE A 262 -1.18 19.10 -7.50
N ARG A 263 -1.82 19.53 -8.60
CA ARG A 263 -1.23 20.49 -9.55
C ARG A 263 -0.99 21.87 -8.93
N GLN A 264 -1.88 22.31 -8.04
CA GLN A 264 -1.68 23.57 -7.29
C GLN A 264 -0.46 23.47 -6.37
N LEU A 265 -0.31 22.36 -5.62
CA LEU A 265 0.84 22.13 -4.75
C LEU A 265 2.14 21.99 -5.55
N GLU A 266 2.11 21.31 -6.69
CA GLU A 266 3.24 21.18 -7.61
C GLU A 266 3.69 22.54 -8.18
N GLN A 267 2.74 23.39 -8.61
CA GLN A 267 3.05 24.75 -9.08
C GLN A 267 3.66 25.61 -7.97
N ARG A 268 3.12 25.49 -6.76
CA ARG A 268 3.65 26.18 -5.58
C ARG A 268 5.04 25.68 -5.20
N ALA A 269 5.30 24.38 -5.33
CA ALA A 269 6.63 23.82 -5.06
C ALA A 269 7.71 24.45 -5.95
N LYS A 270 7.39 24.76 -7.22
CA LYS A 270 8.34 25.43 -8.14
C LYS A 270 8.77 26.82 -7.67
N THR A 271 7.94 27.52 -6.88
CA THR A 271 8.30 28.84 -6.34
C THR A 271 9.11 28.74 -5.06
N LEU A 272 8.87 27.70 -4.26
CA LEU A 272 9.57 27.43 -2.98
C LEU A 272 10.91 26.73 -3.17
N CYS A 273 10.99 25.76 -4.09
CA CYS A 273 12.10 24.84 -4.29
C CYS A 273 12.75 25.08 -5.66
N LYS A 274 13.23 26.31 -5.91
CA LYS A 274 13.78 26.75 -7.21
C LYS A 274 14.95 25.91 -7.75
N ASP A 275 15.61 25.16 -6.88
CA ASP A 275 16.84 24.41 -7.19
C ASP A 275 16.68 22.88 -7.07
N GLN A 276 15.45 22.36 -6.91
CA GLN A 276 15.27 20.91 -6.88
C GLN A 276 15.34 20.30 -8.30
N PRO A 277 16.08 19.20 -8.47
CA PRO A 277 16.11 18.50 -9.74
C PRO A 277 14.70 18.03 -10.10
N VAL A 278 14.27 18.34 -11.31
CA VAL A 278 13.04 17.78 -11.90
C VAL A 278 13.24 16.27 -11.94
N SER A 279 12.36 15.51 -11.28
CA SER A 279 12.38 14.05 -11.35
C SER A 279 12.33 13.63 -12.81
N GLU A 280 13.33 12.86 -13.25
CA GLU A 280 13.32 12.28 -14.60
C GLU A 280 12.04 11.45 -14.76
N MET A 281 11.25 11.75 -15.79
CA MET A 281 10.06 10.96 -16.08
C MET A 281 10.52 9.57 -16.51
N ALA A 282 10.16 8.57 -15.71
CA ALA A 282 10.43 7.18 -16.04
C ALA A 282 9.83 6.87 -17.42
N GLU A 283 10.61 6.21 -18.27
CA GLU A 283 10.20 5.90 -19.64
C GLU A 283 8.98 4.98 -19.62
N GLN A 284 7.95 5.35 -20.37
CA GLN A 284 6.68 4.60 -20.44
C GLN A 284 6.48 3.99 -21.82
N THR A 285 5.82 2.83 -21.85
CA THR A 285 5.39 2.17 -23.08
C THR A 285 3.91 1.82 -23.03
N GLY A 286 3.25 1.83 -24.19
CA GLY A 286 1.91 1.27 -24.37
C GLY A 286 1.92 -0.22 -24.71
N ASP A 287 3.09 -0.80 -25.01
CA ASP A 287 3.21 -2.21 -25.39
C ASP A 287 3.10 -3.11 -24.14
N PRO A 288 2.08 -3.99 -24.05
CA PRO A 288 1.95 -4.92 -22.94
C PRO A 288 3.00 -6.04 -22.95
N ASP A 289 3.76 -6.27 -24.04
CA ASP A 289 4.57 -7.48 -24.21
C ASP A 289 3.75 -8.77 -23.94
N LEU A 290 2.48 -8.79 -24.35
CA LEU A 290 1.56 -9.86 -23.99
C LEU A 290 2.01 -11.21 -24.58
N HIS A 291 2.15 -12.20 -23.72
CA HIS A 291 2.50 -13.56 -24.09
C HIS A 291 1.88 -14.58 -23.13
N LEU A 292 1.93 -15.87 -23.52
CA LEU A 292 1.55 -16.96 -22.64
C LEU A 292 2.78 -17.68 -22.11
N VAL A 293 2.69 -18.21 -20.89
CA VAL A 293 3.65 -19.16 -20.33
C VAL A 293 2.92 -20.46 -20.01
N LEU A 294 3.41 -21.57 -20.56
CA LEU A 294 2.86 -22.90 -20.30
C LEU A 294 3.36 -23.43 -18.94
N ASP A 295 2.73 -24.47 -18.40
CA ASP A 295 3.12 -25.10 -17.13
C ASP A 295 4.60 -25.55 -17.09
N ALA A 296 5.15 -25.92 -18.24
CA ALA A 296 6.57 -26.29 -18.39
C ALA A 296 7.54 -25.08 -18.46
N GLY A 297 7.06 -23.85 -18.23
CA GLY A 297 7.83 -22.61 -18.30
C GLY A 297 8.10 -22.10 -19.72
N ARG A 298 7.55 -22.75 -20.75
CA ARG A 298 7.75 -22.33 -22.16
C ARG A 298 6.90 -21.11 -22.51
N THR A 299 7.53 -20.07 -23.04
CA THR A 299 6.85 -18.89 -23.59
C THR A 299 6.22 -19.16 -24.95
N VAL A 300 4.98 -18.71 -25.15
CA VAL A 300 4.26 -18.70 -26.43
C VAL A 300 3.93 -17.25 -26.79
N ARG A 301 4.50 -16.77 -27.89
CA ARG A 301 4.26 -15.43 -28.44
C ARG A 301 2.98 -15.40 -29.28
N PRO A 302 2.31 -14.25 -29.41
CA PRO A 302 1.11 -14.15 -30.22
C PRO A 302 1.46 -14.39 -31.69
N LEU A 303 0.64 -15.22 -32.36
CA LEU A 303 0.70 -15.45 -33.79
C LEU A 303 0.17 -14.24 -34.57
N ARG A 304 -0.84 -13.58 -34.01
CA ARG A 304 -1.52 -12.43 -34.60
C ARG A 304 -2.02 -11.49 -33.51
N TYR A 305 -1.98 -10.20 -33.82
CA TYR A 305 -2.64 -9.12 -33.09
C TYR A 305 -3.25 -8.14 -34.10
N ASP A 306 -4.51 -7.77 -33.90
CA ASP A 306 -5.25 -6.85 -34.79
C ASP A 306 -5.68 -5.53 -34.12
N GLY A 307 -5.17 -5.26 -32.92
CA GLY A 307 -5.50 -4.07 -32.12
C GLY A 307 -6.30 -4.39 -30.86
N THR A 308 -7.13 -5.44 -30.88
CA THR A 308 -7.89 -5.87 -29.69
C THR A 308 -7.86 -7.38 -29.48
N HIS A 309 -7.65 -8.17 -30.54
CA HIS A 309 -7.62 -9.62 -30.43
C HIS A 309 -6.21 -10.16 -30.57
N TYR A 310 -5.80 -10.99 -29.62
CA TYR A 310 -4.57 -11.78 -29.67
C TYR A 310 -4.90 -13.23 -29.98
N SER A 311 -4.07 -13.86 -30.83
CA SER A 311 -4.18 -15.29 -31.15
C SER A 311 -2.91 -16.03 -30.76
N PHE A 312 -3.02 -17.12 -30.02
CA PHE A 312 -1.90 -17.95 -29.57
C PHE A 312 -2.10 -19.40 -29.99
N MET A 313 -1.06 -20.02 -30.55
CA MET A 313 -1.09 -21.45 -30.85
C MET A 313 -0.67 -22.24 -29.61
N LEU A 314 -1.55 -23.11 -29.12
CA LEU A 314 -1.28 -23.97 -27.97
C LEU A 314 -0.93 -25.40 -28.41
N PRO A 315 0.11 -26.01 -27.82
CA PRO A 315 0.43 -27.40 -28.06
C PRO A 315 -0.67 -28.33 -27.48
N PRO A 316 -0.73 -29.58 -27.95
CA PRO A 316 -1.65 -30.56 -27.38
C PRO A 316 -1.33 -30.81 -25.89
N HIS A 317 -2.35 -31.21 -25.13
CA HIS A 317 -2.25 -31.50 -23.69
C HIS A 317 -1.90 -30.31 -22.79
N THR A 318 -2.10 -29.07 -23.27
CA THR A 318 -2.00 -27.87 -22.42
C THR A 318 -3.18 -27.84 -21.45
N LYS A 319 -2.90 -27.91 -20.14
CA LYS A 319 -3.94 -27.88 -19.09
C LYS A 319 -4.18 -26.49 -18.55
N SER A 320 -3.14 -25.69 -18.41
CA SER A 320 -3.24 -24.29 -18.03
C SER A 320 -2.22 -23.47 -18.80
N VAL A 321 -2.50 -22.17 -18.87
CA VAL A 321 -1.55 -21.16 -19.34
C VAL A 321 -1.54 -20.01 -18.36
N ARG A 322 -0.42 -19.31 -18.25
CA ARG A 322 -0.35 -18.00 -17.61
C ARG A 322 -0.37 -16.92 -18.66
N ILE A 323 -1.26 -15.95 -18.51
CA ILE A 323 -1.33 -14.73 -19.33
C ILE A 323 -0.37 -13.72 -18.70
N VAL A 324 0.73 -13.45 -19.38
CA VAL A 324 1.82 -12.61 -18.88
C VAL A 324 1.94 -11.34 -19.72
N SER A 325 2.00 -10.20 -19.05
CA SER A 325 2.22 -8.89 -19.66
C SER A 325 3.07 -8.02 -18.74
N ARG A 326 3.56 -6.90 -19.27
CA ARG A 326 3.92 -5.76 -18.43
C ARG A 326 2.73 -5.38 -17.56
N ALA A 327 3.01 -4.92 -16.36
CA ALA A 327 2.02 -4.39 -15.44
C ALA A 327 2.61 -3.20 -14.70
N SER A 328 1.77 -2.23 -14.40
CA SER A 328 2.15 -1.04 -13.63
C SER A 328 0.96 -0.58 -12.81
N ARG A 329 1.23 0.18 -11.74
CA ARG A 329 0.17 0.76 -10.92
C ARG A 329 -0.30 2.06 -11.55
N PRO A 330 -1.61 2.31 -11.72
CA PRO A 330 -2.11 3.60 -12.18
C PRO A 330 -1.52 4.79 -11.39
N SER A 331 -1.34 4.63 -10.08
CA SER A 331 -0.67 5.60 -9.20
C SER A 331 0.77 5.97 -9.61
N ASP A 332 1.49 5.06 -10.29
CA ASP A 332 2.88 5.26 -10.69
C ASP A 332 3.01 5.83 -12.11
N VAL A 333 2.08 5.49 -13.00
CA VAL A 333 2.16 5.85 -14.43
C VAL A 333 1.29 7.05 -14.82
N ILE A 334 0.17 7.26 -14.12
CA ILE A 334 -0.68 8.44 -14.31
C ILE A 334 -0.25 9.53 -13.33
N GLY A 335 -0.04 9.15 -12.07
CA GLY A 335 0.43 10.03 -11.00
C GLY A 335 -0.15 9.68 -9.63
N PRO A 336 0.44 10.22 -8.56
CA PRO A 336 0.08 9.88 -7.17
C PRO A 336 -1.36 10.25 -6.81
N PHE A 337 -1.96 11.21 -7.53
CA PHE A 337 -3.37 11.61 -7.40
C PHE A 337 -4.38 10.55 -7.90
N VAL A 338 -3.91 9.36 -8.30
CA VAL A 338 -4.73 8.18 -8.59
C VAL A 338 -4.57 7.16 -7.47
N ASP A 339 -5.70 6.75 -6.88
CA ASP A 339 -5.69 5.84 -5.72
C ASP A 339 -5.53 4.36 -6.09
N ASP A 340 -5.79 3.98 -7.34
CA ASP A 340 -5.62 2.60 -7.76
C ASP A 340 -4.13 2.22 -7.77
N ARG A 341 -3.73 1.50 -6.73
CA ARG A 341 -2.39 0.97 -6.47
C ARG A 341 -2.22 -0.48 -6.93
N ARG A 342 -3.20 -1.07 -7.61
CA ARG A 342 -3.08 -2.44 -8.13
C ARG A 342 -2.13 -2.44 -9.31
N TYR A 343 -1.26 -3.44 -9.41
CA TYR A 343 -0.53 -3.68 -10.65
C TYR A 343 -1.52 -4.16 -11.71
N LEU A 344 -1.78 -3.37 -12.74
CA LEU A 344 -2.68 -3.74 -13.83
C LEU A 344 -1.88 -4.09 -15.08
N GLY A 345 -2.11 -5.30 -15.60
CA GLY A 345 -1.58 -5.78 -16.86
C GLY A 345 -2.52 -5.41 -18.00
N VAL A 346 -3.31 -6.38 -18.45
CA VAL A 346 -4.30 -6.21 -19.53
C VAL A 346 -5.71 -6.48 -19.04
N LEU A 347 -6.69 -5.73 -19.57
CA LEU A 347 -8.11 -5.95 -19.32
C LEU A 347 -8.65 -6.95 -20.34
N VAL A 348 -8.92 -8.17 -19.90
CA VAL A 348 -9.41 -9.26 -20.75
C VAL A 348 -10.93 -9.32 -20.65
N ALA A 349 -11.60 -9.22 -21.79
CA ALA A 349 -13.06 -9.32 -21.88
C ALA A 349 -13.49 -10.75 -22.23
N LYS A 350 -13.00 -11.27 -23.35
CA LYS A 350 -13.42 -12.56 -23.90
C LYS A 350 -12.24 -13.49 -24.14
N ILE A 351 -12.44 -14.76 -23.82
CA ILE A 351 -11.46 -15.82 -24.04
C ILE A 351 -12.15 -16.96 -24.78
N VAL A 352 -11.62 -17.31 -25.95
CA VAL A 352 -12.14 -18.41 -26.78
C VAL A 352 -11.02 -19.34 -27.17
N PHE A 353 -11.21 -20.63 -26.95
CA PHE A 353 -10.31 -21.67 -27.44
C PHE A 353 -10.93 -22.38 -28.65
N VAL A 354 -10.19 -22.44 -29.75
CA VAL A 354 -10.63 -23.03 -31.02
C VAL A 354 -9.80 -24.27 -31.32
N THR A 355 -10.45 -25.42 -31.53
CA THR A 355 -9.79 -26.66 -31.95
C THR A 355 -10.65 -27.42 -32.96
N GLY A 356 -10.06 -27.82 -34.09
CA GLY A 356 -10.81 -28.40 -35.21
C GLY A 356 -11.92 -27.46 -35.69
N SER A 357 -13.17 -27.92 -35.64
CA SER A 357 -14.37 -27.13 -35.99
C SER A 357 -15.15 -26.64 -34.76
N GLN A 358 -14.59 -26.73 -33.56
CA GLN A 358 -15.25 -26.41 -32.30
C GLN A 358 -14.64 -25.17 -31.66
N ASN A 359 -15.51 -24.34 -31.07
CA ASN A 359 -15.14 -23.15 -30.30
C ASN A 359 -15.63 -23.32 -28.87
N TYR A 360 -14.76 -23.06 -27.91
CA TYR A 360 -15.05 -23.13 -26.49
C TYR A 360 -14.84 -21.77 -25.86
N GLU A 361 -15.88 -21.21 -25.26
CA GLU A 361 -15.75 -19.99 -24.47
C GLU A 361 -15.25 -20.34 -23.07
N ILE A 362 -14.26 -19.60 -22.58
CA ILE A 362 -13.69 -19.75 -21.26
C ILE A 362 -14.09 -18.52 -20.45
N THR A 363 -14.81 -18.73 -19.35
CA THR A 363 -15.35 -17.66 -18.49
C THR A 363 -14.79 -17.71 -17.07
N SER A 364 -13.76 -18.53 -16.84
CA SER A 364 -13.15 -18.69 -15.51
C SER A 364 -12.64 -17.36 -14.96
N HIS A 365 -12.16 -16.44 -15.82
CA HIS A 365 -11.70 -15.10 -15.43
C HIS A 365 -12.81 -14.17 -14.93
N LEU A 366 -14.08 -14.53 -15.12
CA LEU A 366 -15.26 -13.77 -14.67
C LEU A 366 -15.90 -14.34 -13.41
N GLN A 367 -15.36 -15.44 -12.87
CA GLN A 367 -15.90 -16.06 -11.66
C GLN A 367 -15.61 -15.19 -10.43
N THR A 368 -16.52 -15.23 -9.46
CA THR A 368 -16.44 -14.42 -8.23
C THR A 368 -15.25 -14.80 -7.34
N GLU A 369 -14.81 -16.06 -7.41
CA GLU A 369 -13.57 -16.48 -6.77
C GLU A 369 -12.38 -15.95 -7.58
N THR A 370 -11.62 -15.03 -6.99
CA THR A 370 -10.43 -14.46 -7.62
C THR A 370 -9.37 -15.53 -7.81
N MET A 371 -9.27 -16.04 -9.04
CA MET A 371 -8.17 -16.88 -9.47
C MET A 371 -6.85 -16.09 -9.40
N GLU A 372 -5.74 -16.82 -9.23
CA GLU A 372 -4.42 -16.22 -9.09
C GLU A 372 -4.09 -15.26 -10.25
N GLY A 373 -3.82 -14.01 -9.91
CA GLY A 373 -3.42 -12.95 -10.83
C GLY A 373 -4.56 -12.24 -11.56
N TRP A 374 -5.82 -12.43 -11.15
CA TRP A 374 -6.97 -11.72 -11.69
C TRP A 374 -7.59 -10.72 -10.70
N TYR A 375 -8.01 -9.57 -11.22
CA TYR A 375 -8.86 -8.60 -10.52
C TYR A 375 -10.15 -8.41 -11.31
N GLY A 376 -11.30 -8.53 -10.64
CA GLY A 376 -12.59 -8.19 -11.26
C GLY A 376 -12.67 -6.71 -11.63
N ALA A 377 -13.36 -6.39 -12.73
CA ALA A 377 -13.55 -5.03 -13.21
C ALA A 377 -14.96 -4.47 -12.88
N GLY A 378 -15.49 -4.80 -11.69
CA GLY A 378 -16.82 -4.37 -11.26
C GLY A 378 -17.93 -5.20 -11.89
N GLU A 379 -18.92 -4.52 -12.49
CA GLU A 379 -20.11 -5.16 -13.08
C GLU A 379 -19.94 -5.56 -14.56
N GLU A 380 -18.86 -5.11 -15.21
CA GLU A 380 -18.58 -5.51 -16.58
C GLU A 380 -18.03 -6.94 -16.66
N PRO A 381 -18.35 -7.70 -17.74
CA PRO A 381 -17.82 -9.04 -17.95
C PRO A 381 -16.37 -8.97 -18.46
N CYS A 382 -15.49 -8.33 -17.70
CA CYS A 382 -14.07 -8.22 -17.96
C CYS A 382 -13.27 -8.32 -16.64
N ALA A 383 -11.99 -8.69 -16.76
CA ALA A 383 -11.09 -8.81 -15.62
C ALA A 383 -9.70 -8.32 -16.00
N TRP A 384 -9.09 -7.56 -15.10
CA TRP A 384 -7.70 -7.15 -15.21
C TRP A 384 -6.80 -8.31 -14.79
N THR A 385 -5.74 -8.55 -15.56
CA THR A 385 -4.60 -9.33 -15.06
C THR A 385 -3.75 -8.45 -14.14
N ASN A 386 -3.02 -9.06 -13.21
CA ASN A 386 -2.00 -8.36 -12.42
C ASN A 386 -0.61 -8.30 -13.11
N GLY A 387 -0.57 -8.63 -14.41
CA GLY A 387 0.65 -8.89 -15.18
C GLY A 387 1.02 -10.37 -15.28
N ASN A 388 0.43 -11.25 -14.46
CA ASN A 388 0.70 -12.69 -14.51
C ASN A 388 -0.48 -13.53 -13.99
N ALA A 389 -1.46 -13.79 -14.84
CA ALA A 389 -2.73 -14.40 -14.44
C ALA A 389 -2.87 -15.87 -14.89
N VAL A 390 -3.36 -16.75 -14.03
CA VAL A 390 -3.58 -18.17 -14.35
C VAL A 390 -4.89 -18.35 -15.10
N LEU A 391 -4.84 -19.05 -16.25
CA LEU A 391 -6.01 -19.44 -17.02
C LEU A 391 -6.05 -20.97 -17.15
N PRO A 392 -6.92 -21.67 -16.40
CA PRO A 392 -7.15 -23.09 -16.59
C PRO A 392 -7.88 -23.35 -17.92
N LEU A 393 -7.46 -24.39 -18.63
CA LEU A 393 -8.13 -24.92 -19.82
C LEU A 393 -8.84 -26.22 -19.43
N CYS A 394 -10.12 -26.37 -19.81
CA CYS A 394 -10.87 -27.57 -19.43
C CYS A 394 -10.27 -28.82 -20.09
N GLU A 395 -10.26 -29.96 -19.39
CA GLU A 395 -9.64 -31.22 -19.87
C GLU A 395 -10.20 -31.71 -21.22
N HIS A 396 -11.48 -31.42 -21.51
CA HIS A 396 -12.12 -31.75 -22.80
C HIS A 396 -11.64 -30.90 -23.98
N MET A 397 -11.02 -29.75 -23.72
CA MET A 397 -10.47 -28.85 -24.75
C MET A 397 -9.11 -29.33 -25.25
N ALA A 398 -8.37 -30.09 -24.44
CA ALA A 398 -7.03 -30.59 -24.72
C ALA A 398 -6.98 -32.11 -24.94
N GLN A 399 -7.97 -32.68 -25.67
CA GLN A 399 -8.01 -34.10 -26.11
C GLN A 399 -6.85 -34.48 -27.08
N GLY A 400 -5.62 -34.08 -26.78
CA GLY A 400 -4.42 -34.33 -27.57
C GLY A 400 -4.33 -33.54 -28.87
N ARG A 401 -5.13 -32.47 -29.05
CA ARG A 401 -5.12 -31.64 -30.27
C ARG A 401 -4.53 -30.27 -30.00
N MET A 402 -3.83 -29.72 -31.00
CA MET A 402 -3.47 -28.30 -31.03
C MET A 402 -4.73 -27.45 -31.15
N GLY A 403 -4.64 -26.22 -30.67
CA GLY A 403 -5.72 -25.25 -30.81
C GLY A 403 -5.24 -23.82 -30.68
N ILE A 404 -6.09 -22.88 -31.06
CA ILE A 404 -5.82 -21.45 -31.01
C ILE A 404 -6.57 -20.86 -29.82
N LEU A 405 -5.85 -20.22 -28.91
CA LEU A 405 -6.44 -19.38 -27.87
C LEU A 405 -6.57 -17.94 -28.38
N LEU A 406 -7.78 -17.42 -28.35
CA LEU A 406 -8.15 -16.06 -28.72
C LEU A 406 -8.44 -15.27 -27.45
N LEU A 407 -7.79 -14.13 -27.27
CA LEU A 407 -8.03 -13.19 -26.18
C LEU A 407 -8.50 -11.84 -26.75
N GLU A 408 -9.66 -11.35 -26.31
CA GLU A 408 -10.09 -9.97 -26.52
C GLU A 408 -9.58 -9.10 -25.36
N VAL A 409 -8.65 -8.21 -25.67
CA VAL A 409 -8.06 -7.24 -24.74
C VAL A 409 -8.63 -5.86 -25.05
N ARG A 410 -9.27 -5.23 -24.06
CA ARG A 410 -9.95 -3.94 -24.21
C ARG A 410 -9.11 -2.74 -23.77
N ALA A 411 -8.23 -2.96 -22.81
CA ALA A 411 -7.38 -1.92 -22.25
C ALA A 411 -6.07 -2.52 -21.74
N GLY A 412 -5.06 -1.67 -21.61
CA GLY A 412 -3.76 -1.99 -21.07
C GLY A 412 -2.89 -0.74 -21.02
N GLY A 413 -1.95 -0.71 -20.09
CA GLY A 413 -0.95 0.35 -19.96
C GLY A 413 -1.52 1.70 -19.55
N PRO A 414 -0.66 2.75 -19.52
CA PRO A 414 0.78 2.70 -19.82
C PRO A 414 1.60 1.89 -18.80
N TYR A 415 2.81 1.47 -19.19
CA TYR A 415 3.72 0.67 -18.37
C TYR A 415 5.10 1.30 -18.25
N LEU A 416 5.76 1.17 -17.09
CA LEU A 416 7.15 1.63 -16.88
C LEU A 416 8.17 0.66 -17.53
N LEU A 417 9.20 1.20 -18.20
CA LEU A 417 10.24 0.42 -18.90
C LEU A 417 11.49 0.07 -18.04
N SER A 418 11.70 0.66 -16.86
CA SER A 418 12.80 0.31 -15.93
C SER A 418 12.49 0.57 -14.43
N HIS A 419 13.14 -0.19 -13.51
CA HIS A 419 12.62 -0.79 -12.25
C HIS A 419 13.09 -0.22 -10.87
N PRO A 420 12.69 -0.84 -9.71
CA PRO A 420 13.49 -1.93 -9.11
C PRO A 420 12.71 -3.22 -8.74
N LYS A 421 13.28 -4.37 -9.14
CA LYS A 421 13.10 -5.76 -8.64
C LYS A 421 11.68 -6.22 -8.25
N ALA A 422 10.85 -6.54 -9.25
CA ALA A 422 10.03 -7.74 -9.13
C ALA A 422 10.88 -8.90 -9.63
N ASP A 423 11.68 -9.52 -8.74
CA ASP A 423 12.12 -10.88 -9.01
C ASP A 423 10.84 -11.68 -9.24
N VAL A 424 10.63 -12.11 -10.47
CA VAL A 424 9.77 -13.24 -10.78
C VAL A 424 10.38 -14.41 -10.03
N ARG A 425 9.99 -14.57 -8.76
CA ARG A 425 10.22 -15.81 -8.02
C ARG A 425 9.33 -16.83 -8.70
N LEU A 426 9.92 -17.49 -9.69
CA LEU A 426 9.56 -18.85 -10.04
C LEU A 426 9.58 -19.63 -8.72
N SER A 427 8.40 -19.95 -8.20
CA SER A 427 8.25 -21.02 -7.23
C SER A 427 8.64 -22.32 -7.93
N GLN A 428 9.94 -22.60 -7.93
CA GLN A 428 10.41 -23.96 -8.13
C GLN A 428 10.12 -24.71 -6.83
N SER A 429 8.96 -25.35 -6.76
CA SER A 429 8.71 -26.40 -5.77
C SER A 429 9.42 -27.67 -6.23
N ALA A 430 10.35 -28.14 -5.39
CA ALA A 430 10.77 -29.52 -5.33
C ALA A 430 9.65 -30.40 -4.74
#